data_AF-A0A021WZR9-F1
#
_entry.id   AF-A0A021WZR9-F1
#
_cell.length_a   1.000
_cell.length_b   1.000
_cell.length_c   1.000
_cell.angle_alpha   90.00
_cell.angle_beta   90.00
_cell.angle_gamma   90.00
#
_symmetry.space_group_name_H-M   'P 1'
#
loop_
_entity.id
_entity.type
_entity.pdbx_description
1 polymer ?
#
loop_
_entity_poly.entity_id
_entity_poly.type
_entity_poly.pdbx_seq_one_letter_code
_entity_poly.pdbx_strand_id
1 'polypeptide(L)'
;MFRDNFAVPANAPHPENAKIFINWMMAPENAAAVSNAIAYANATQADQFLSEQWRKMDAINMPEEFASRLVPTQDCTGKARELRDRIWTRLKG
;
A
#
# COMPACT_ATOMS: atom_id res chain seq x y z
N MET A 1 -2.14 -2.24 -10.06
CA MET A 1 -1.51 -2.45 -8.75
C MET A 1 -1.65 -1.18 -7.95
N PHE A 2 -2.33 -1.29 -6.82
CA PHE A 2 -2.43 -0.21 -5.84
C PHE A 2 -1.18 -0.19 -4.96
N ARG A 3 -0.87 0.97 -4.40
CA ARG A 3 0.13 1.16 -3.35
C ARG A 3 -0.43 2.18 -2.39
N ASP A 4 -0.48 1.82 -1.12
CA ASP A 4 -0.87 2.72 -0.06
C ASP A 4 0.39 3.37 0.52
N ASN A 5 0.34 4.69 0.68
CA ASN A 5 1.49 5.49 1.10
C ASN A 5 1.11 6.35 2.30
N PHE A 6 2.05 6.50 3.23
CA PHE A 6 1.96 7.57 4.22
C PHE A 6 2.13 8.93 3.55
N ALA A 7 1.33 9.90 3.98
CA ALA A 7 1.44 11.30 3.59
C ALA A 7 1.21 12.19 4.80
N VAL A 8 1.87 13.35 4.85
CA VAL A 8 1.65 14.38 5.87
C VAL A 8 0.85 15.52 5.24
N PRO A 9 -0.38 15.79 5.70
CA PRO A 9 -1.16 16.94 5.23
C PRO A 9 -0.42 18.26 5.47
N ALA A 10 -0.54 19.21 4.54
CA ALA A 10 0.13 20.52 4.65
C ALA A 10 -0.30 21.32 5.89
N ASN A 11 -1.51 21.05 6.41
CA ASN A 11 -2.07 21.69 7.61
C ASN A 11 -2.06 20.76 8.84
N ALA A 12 -1.23 19.71 8.86
CA ALA A 12 -1.14 18.83 10.02
C ALA A 12 -0.75 19.62 11.29
N PRO A 13 -1.43 19.43 12.43
CA PRO A 13 -1.12 20.16 13.66
C PRO A 13 0.24 19.78 14.26
N HIS A 14 0.74 18.58 13.95
CA HIS A 14 2.01 18.05 14.45
C HIS A 14 2.82 17.37 13.33
N PRO A 15 3.34 18.13 12.34
CA PRO A 15 3.99 17.54 11.16
C PRO A 15 5.29 16.79 11.51
N GLU A 16 6.02 17.25 12.53
CA GLU A 16 7.26 16.58 12.96
C GLU A 16 7.00 15.23 13.62
N ASN A 17 5.97 15.11 14.46
CA ASN A 17 5.56 13.82 15.04
C ASN A 17 5.12 12.83 13.97
N ALA A 18 4.42 13.31 12.92
CA ALA A 18 4.04 12.47 11.79
C ALA A 18 5.28 11.94 11.04
N LYS A 19 6.28 12.79 10.79
CA LYS A 19 7.55 12.35 10.17
C LYS A 19 8.31 11.35 11.04
N ILE A 20 8.34 11.54 12.35
CA ILE A 20 8.96 10.59 13.30
C ILE A 20 8.26 9.22 13.21
N PHE A 21 6.92 9.20 13.19
CA PHE A 21 6.16 7.97 13.03
C PHE A 21 6.44 7.27 11.69
N ILE A 22 6.45 8.03 10.59
CA ILE A 22 6.77 7.47 9.26
C ILE A 22 8.18 6.88 9.28
N ASN A 23 9.17 7.59 9.83
CA ASN A 23 10.53 7.08 9.95
C ASN A 23 10.61 5.80 10.80
N TRP A 24 9.86 5.73 11.91
CA TRP A 24 9.77 4.51 12.71
C TRP A 24 9.15 3.35 11.91
N MET A 25 8.08 3.59 11.15
CA MET A 25 7.46 2.60 10.28
C MET A 25 8.38 2.10 9.15
N MET A 26 9.35 2.90 8.72
CA MET A 26 10.32 2.51 7.68
C MET A 26 11.36 1.50 8.18
N ALA A 27 11.50 1.28 9.49
CA ALA A 27 12.38 0.25 10.02
C ALA A 27 11.86 -1.16 9.61
N PRO A 28 12.72 -2.06 9.10
CA PRO A 28 12.30 -3.36 8.57
C PRO A 28 11.46 -4.20 9.54
N GLU A 29 11.81 -4.23 10.81
CA GLU A 29 11.11 -4.97 11.87
C GLU A 29 9.69 -4.45 12.11
N ASN A 30 9.48 -3.14 12.02
CA ASN A 30 8.17 -2.52 12.22
C ASN A 30 7.27 -2.74 11.01
N ALA A 31 7.82 -2.59 9.80
CA ALA A 31 7.11 -2.90 8.56
C ALA A 31 6.70 -4.39 8.51
N ALA A 32 7.62 -5.30 8.87
CA ALA A 32 7.32 -6.72 8.95
C ALA A 32 6.31 -7.07 10.05
N ALA A 33 6.33 -6.40 11.20
CA ALA A 33 5.35 -6.61 12.26
C ALA A 33 3.92 -6.37 11.75
N VAL A 34 3.71 -5.32 10.97
CA VAL A 34 2.41 -5.06 10.33
C VAL A 34 2.08 -6.13 9.30
N SER A 35 3.00 -6.45 8.37
CA SER A 35 2.79 -7.53 7.39
C SER A 35 2.45 -8.86 8.05
N ASN A 36 3.09 -9.18 9.18
CA ASN A 36 2.83 -10.39 9.95
C ASN A 36 1.41 -10.42 10.54
N ALA A 37 0.87 -9.26 10.91
CA ALA A 37 -0.45 -9.13 11.50
C ALA A 37 -1.59 -9.11 10.47
N ILE A 38 -1.40 -8.44 9.32
CA ILE A 38 -2.50 -8.17 8.37
C ILE A 38 -2.33 -8.82 7.01
N ALA A 39 -1.23 -9.55 6.77
CA ALA A 39 -0.96 -10.24 5.51
C ALA A 39 -1.02 -9.30 4.29
N TYR A 40 -0.30 -8.18 4.36
CA TYR A 40 -0.01 -7.33 3.20
C TYR A 40 1.50 -7.21 3.00
N ALA A 41 1.92 -7.18 1.74
CA ALA A 41 3.30 -6.84 1.39
C ALA A 41 3.64 -5.42 1.85
N ASN A 42 4.88 -5.21 2.28
CA ASN A 42 5.41 -3.89 2.59
C ASN A 42 6.52 -3.50 1.60
N ALA A 43 6.88 -2.22 1.56
CA ALA A 43 7.85 -1.67 0.60
C ALA A 43 9.30 -1.64 1.14
N THR A 44 9.58 -2.30 2.26
CA THR A 44 10.89 -2.32 2.92
C THR A 44 11.56 -3.68 2.72
N GLN A 45 12.89 -3.73 2.72
CA GLN A 45 13.65 -4.99 2.73
C GLN A 45 13.55 -5.65 4.12
N ALA A 46 12.42 -6.31 4.37
CA ALA A 46 12.01 -6.80 5.68
C ALA A 46 11.87 -8.33 5.75
N ASP A 47 12.31 -9.05 4.70
CA ASP A 47 12.09 -10.49 4.55
C ASP A 47 12.54 -11.28 5.76
N GLN A 48 13.69 -10.94 6.35
CA GLN A 48 14.26 -11.62 7.52
C GLN A 48 13.34 -11.59 8.75
N PHE A 49 12.46 -10.58 8.86
CA PHE A 49 11.52 -10.40 9.97
C PHE A 49 10.10 -10.92 9.67
N LEU A 50 9.82 -11.31 8.42
CA LEU A 50 8.56 -11.94 8.06
C LEU A 50 8.50 -13.37 8.62
N SER A 51 7.32 -13.74 9.11
CA SER A 51 7.01 -15.13 9.43
C SER A 51 7.08 -16.00 8.19
N GLU A 52 7.43 -17.27 8.37
CA GLU A 52 7.68 -18.20 7.27
C GLU A 52 6.46 -18.35 6.34
N GLN A 53 5.25 -18.36 6.91
CA GLN A 53 4.01 -18.48 6.16
C GLN A 53 3.81 -17.34 5.14
N TRP A 54 4.18 -16.09 5.49
CA TRP A 54 4.03 -14.95 4.58
C TRP A 54 5.17 -14.84 3.59
N ARG A 55 6.40 -15.18 4.02
CA ARG A 55 7.56 -15.19 3.12
C ARG A 55 7.39 -16.16 1.94
N LYS A 56 6.71 -17.29 2.17
CA LYS A 56 6.44 -18.33 1.17
C LYS A 56 5.12 -18.16 0.43
N MET A 57 4.31 -17.15 0.75
CA MET A 57 3.01 -16.95 0.13
C MET A 57 3.13 -16.02 -1.07
N ASP A 58 3.01 -16.58 -2.28
CA ASP A 58 3.12 -15.82 -3.54
C ASP A 58 2.14 -14.65 -3.66
N ALA A 59 0.96 -14.74 -3.02
CA ALA A 59 0.00 -13.64 -2.99
C ALA A 59 0.50 -12.42 -2.19
N ILE A 60 1.43 -12.62 -1.26
CA ILE A 60 2.07 -11.57 -0.45
C ILE A 60 3.44 -11.22 -1.04
N ASN A 61 4.27 -12.22 -1.29
CA ASN A 61 5.59 -12.06 -1.90
C ASN A 61 5.55 -12.49 -3.36
N MET A 62 5.09 -11.58 -4.21
CA MET A 62 4.77 -11.85 -5.62
C MET A 62 6.01 -12.31 -6.42
N PRO A 63 5.96 -13.50 -7.05
CA PRO A 63 7.03 -13.98 -7.93
C PRO A 63 7.29 -13.07 -9.13
N GLU A 64 8.56 -12.84 -9.46
CA GLU A 64 8.99 -11.90 -10.50
C GLU A 64 8.34 -12.15 -11.88
N GLU A 65 8.05 -13.42 -12.21
CA GLU A 65 7.37 -13.80 -13.46
C GLU A 65 5.97 -13.17 -13.64
N PHE A 66 5.31 -12.77 -12.56
CA PHE A 66 4.01 -12.10 -12.61
C PHE A 66 4.10 -10.57 -12.60
N ALA A 67 5.29 -9.98 -12.38
CA ALA A 67 5.44 -8.54 -12.22
C ALA A 67 4.91 -7.75 -13.42
N SER A 68 5.11 -8.28 -14.64
CA SER A 68 4.64 -7.66 -15.88
C SER A 68 3.11 -7.59 -16.02
N ARG A 69 2.36 -8.41 -15.28
CA ARG A 69 0.89 -8.44 -15.31
C ARG A 69 0.27 -7.37 -14.42
N LEU A 70 1.05 -6.79 -13.50
CA LEU A 70 0.58 -5.84 -12.50
C LEU A 70 0.86 -4.41 -12.93
N VAL A 71 -0.08 -3.81 -13.67
CA VAL A 71 0.03 -2.42 -14.13
C VAL A 71 -0.46 -1.43 -13.07
N PRO A 72 0.29 -0.36 -12.72
CA PRO A 72 -0.19 0.70 -11.85
C PRO A 72 -1.47 1.35 -12.40
N THR A 73 -2.39 1.71 -11.51
CA THR A 73 -3.57 2.47 -11.91
C THR A 73 -3.14 3.84 -12.43
N GLN A 74 -3.63 4.23 -13.60
CA GLN A 74 -3.39 5.57 -14.14
C GLN A 74 -4.40 6.56 -13.57
N ASP A 75 -3.91 7.76 -13.26
CA ASP A 75 -4.78 8.85 -12.85
C ASP A 75 -5.69 9.28 -14.00
N CYS A 76 -6.99 9.32 -13.70
CA CYS A 76 -8.00 9.70 -14.65
C CYS A 76 -8.30 11.19 -14.56
N THR A 77 -8.68 11.80 -15.69
CA THR A 77 -9.18 13.18 -15.70
C THR A 77 -10.41 13.32 -14.79
N GLY A 78 -10.69 14.54 -14.32
CA GLY A 78 -11.88 14.82 -13.50
C GLY A 78 -13.18 14.32 -14.14
N LYS A 79 -13.37 14.59 -15.44
CA LYS A 79 -14.54 14.12 -16.21
C LYS A 79 -14.68 12.60 -16.21
N ALA A 80 -13.57 11.87 -16.40
CA ALA A 80 -13.58 10.42 -16.39
C ALA A 80 -13.91 9.85 -15.00
N ARG A 81 -13.42 10.50 -13.93
CA ARG A 81 -13.73 10.13 -12.54
C ARG A 81 -15.21 10.33 -12.21
N GLU A 82 -15.77 11.48 -12.56
CA GLU A 82 -17.21 11.77 -12.37
C GLU A 82 -18.10 10.79 -13.13
N LEU A 83 -17.75 10.46 -14.37
CA LEU A 83 -18.50 9.48 -15.14
C LEU A 83 -18.48 8.10 -14.46
N ARG A 84 -17.30 7.65 -14.02
CA ARG A 84 -17.16 6.39 -13.29
C ARG A 84 -18.01 6.36 -12.02
N ASP A 85 -18.00 7.46 -11.26
CA ASP A 85 -18.77 7.57 -10.02
C ASP A 85 -20.29 7.52 -10.26
N ARG A 86 -20.78 8.19 -11.30
CA ARG A 86 -22.19 8.09 -11.71
C ARG A 86 -22.59 6.68 -12.12
N ILE A 87 -21.74 6.00 -12.89
CA ILE A 87 -21.97 4.60 -13.31
C ILE A 87 -22.03 3.72 -12.07
N TRP A 88 -21.06 3.87 -11.15
CA TRP A 88 -21.00 3.09 -9.92
C TRP A 88 -22.22 3.32 -9.02
N THR A 89 -22.63 4.58 -8.86
CA THR A 89 -23.82 4.95 -8.06
C THR A 89 -25.09 4.31 -8.63
N ARG A 90 -25.28 4.30 -9.95
CA ARG A 90 -26.43 3.63 -10.58
C ARG A 90 -26.36 2.11 -10.45
N LEU A 91 -25.16 1.54 -10.53
CA LEU A 91 -24.97 0.10 -10.43
C LEU A 91 -25.27 -0.42 -9.02
N LYS A 92 -24.89 0.33 -7.99
CA LYS A 92 -25.04 -0.10 -6.59
C LYS A 92 -26.46 0.08 -6.03
N GLY A 93 -27.29 0.93 -6.63
CA GLY A 93 -28.62 1.33 -6.14
C GLY A 93 -28.64 2.73 -5.55
#